data_AF-A0A1A0C785-F1
#
_entry.id   AF-A0A1A0C785-F1
#
_cell.length_a   1.000
_cell.length_b   1.000
_cell.length_c   1.000
_cell.angle_alpha   90.00
_cell.angle_beta   90.00
_cell.angle_gamma   90.00
#
_symmetry.space_group_name_H-M   'P 1'
#
loop_
_entity.id
_entity.type
_entity.pdbx_description
1 polymer ?
#
loop_
_entity_poly.entity_id
_entity_poly.type
_entity_poly.pdbx_seq_one_letter_code
_entity_poly.pdbx_strand_id
1 'polypeptide(L)'
;MATAIPKISLSSSRDIPFNRLVLSQSNVRRVKSGLSIEELARDIERRGLLQSLNVRPLLDGDGAETGTYEVPAGGRRFRALELLVKQQKLAKTTPVPCVVHEAGSAILAEDDSLAENVQRVALHPLDPFRAFRDMLEKGMSEEEIAAAFFVAPAVVRQRLRLMTVSDKLLDIYEQDGMRLEQLMAFSISDDHARQEQVWDIVSQSHNREPYVIRRMLTEKIVRASDARARFVGLEAYIVAGGHVMRDLFEADDRGWLQDPVILDRLVTEKLHAAAEDIRAKGWKWVETALSFPWGHTRQFAEIEGTEVPLTDEETARLEALRAEQETIEAEYVQADEYPDEVDGRLTGSSSNSCPGRHRWKSSMNGMCPGLHAAMAGLTGALPVIGGLVYEWRAS
;
A
#
# COMPACT_ATOMS: atom_id res chain seq x y z
N MET A 1 5.78 8.41 69.67
CA MET A 1 7.09 8.62 69.01
C MET A 1 6.86 8.49 67.52
N ALA A 2 6.83 9.60 66.78
CA ALA A 2 6.67 9.55 65.32
C ALA A 2 7.98 9.02 64.72
N THR A 3 7.94 7.85 64.10
CA THR A 3 9.08 7.27 63.39
C THR A 3 9.44 8.21 62.25
N ALA A 4 10.63 8.83 62.31
CA ALA A 4 11.08 9.72 61.27
C ALA A 4 11.14 8.95 59.94
N ILE A 5 10.50 9.51 58.90
CA ILE A 5 10.54 8.93 57.55
C ILE A 5 12.01 8.95 57.09
N PRO A 6 12.61 7.80 56.78
CA PRO A 6 13.99 7.75 56.32
C PRO A 6 14.11 8.55 55.02
N LYS A 7 15.06 9.50 54.99
CA LYS A 7 15.37 10.27 53.78
C LYS A 7 16.13 9.38 52.80
N ILE A 8 15.74 9.41 51.53
CA ILE A 8 16.43 8.69 50.46
C ILE A 8 17.78 9.35 50.15
N SER A 9 18.80 8.53 49.92
CA SER A 9 20.10 8.95 49.38
C SER A 9 20.14 8.61 47.89
N LEU A 10 20.61 9.55 47.06
CA LEU A 10 20.76 9.33 45.62
C LEU A 10 22.16 8.79 45.31
N SER A 11 22.24 7.87 44.36
CA SER A 11 23.51 7.30 43.89
C SER A 11 24.42 8.37 43.27
N SER A 12 25.71 8.34 43.60
CA SER A 12 26.69 9.31 43.09
C SER A 12 27.16 8.98 41.68
N SER A 13 27.27 9.98 40.80
CA SER A 13 27.95 9.85 39.50
C SER A 13 29.46 9.97 39.67
N ARG A 14 30.23 9.01 39.15
CA ARG A 14 31.70 9.01 39.19
C ARG A 14 32.26 8.51 37.86
N ASP A 15 33.34 9.14 37.43
CA ASP A 15 34.11 8.69 36.28
C ASP A 15 35.11 7.62 36.71
N ILE A 16 34.97 6.42 36.15
CA ILE A 16 35.78 5.25 36.52
C ILE A 16 36.58 4.79 35.30
N PRO A 17 37.91 4.61 35.41
CA PRO A 17 38.72 4.04 34.34
C PRO A 17 38.20 2.68 33.90
N PHE A 18 38.08 2.45 32.58
CA PHE A 18 37.52 1.20 32.05
C PHE A 18 38.22 -0.06 32.55
N ASN A 19 39.53 -0.02 32.79
CA ASN A 19 40.30 -1.16 33.33
C ASN A 19 39.93 -1.55 34.77
N ARG A 20 39.15 -0.74 35.50
CA ARG A 20 38.62 -1.04 36.83
C ARG A 20 37.16 -1.53 36.80
N LEU A 21 36.58 -1.68 35.61
CA LEU A 21 35.21 -2.17 35.43
C LEU A 21 35.22 -3.64 35.04
N VAL A 22 34.40 -4.45 35.70
CA VAL A 22 34.23 -5.88 35.43
C VAL A 22 32.75 -6.17 35.19
N LEU A 23 32.46 -6.96 34.16
CA LEU A 23 31.08 -7.34 33.86
C LEU A 23 30.54 -8.34 34.89
N SER A 24 29.38 -8.05 35.46
CA SER A 24 28.66 -8.97 36.34
C SER A 24 28.16 -10.21 35.61
N GLN A 25 28.11 -11.36 36.30
CA GLN A 25 27.41 -12.55 35.82
C GLN A 25 25.88 -12.48 36.06
N SER A 26 25.40 -11.52 36.85
CA SER A 26 23.98 -11.37 37.25
C SER A 26 23.09 -10.68 36.20
N ASN A 27 23.54 -10.58 34.94
CA ASN A 27 22.73 -10.00 33.86
C ASN A 27 21.56 -10.93 33.51
N VAL A 28 20.34 -10.47 33.79
CA VAL A 28 19.09 -11.24 33.59
C VAL A 28 18.75 -11.41 32.10
N ARG A 29 19.26 -10.54 31.22
CA ARG A 29 18.90 -10.52 29.79
C ARG A 29 19.70 -11.55 28.98
N ARG A 30 19.14 -12.75 28.81
CA ARG A 30 19.74 -13.87 28.05
C ARG A 30 19.49 -13.81 26.53
N VAL A 31 18.40 -13.17 26.09
CA VAL A 31 18.03 -13.08 24.66
C VAL A 31 18.64 -11.81 24.03
N LYS A 32 19.38 -12.00 22.93
CA LYS A 32 19.98 -10.90 22.14
C LYS A 32 18.89 -10.23 21.29
N SER A 33 18.31 -9.12 21.76
CA SER A 33 17.34 -8.31 20.99
C SER A 33 17.76 -6.84 20.92
N GLY A 34 17.71 -6.22 19.73
CA GLY A 34 18.12 -4.83 19.46
C GLY A 34 19.45 -4.74 18.69
N LEU A 35 20.11 -3.57 18.71
CA LEU A 35 21.39 -3.33 17.99
C LEU A 35 22.45 -4.41 18.30
N SER A 36 23.29 -4.72 17.33
CA SER A 36 24.49 -5.53 17.57
C SER A 36 25.48 -4.79 18.49
N ILE A 37 26.44 -5.50 19.06
CA ILE A 37 27.48 -4.87 19.90
C ILE A 37 28.36 -3.96 19.03
N GLU A 38 28.56 -4.35 17.77
CA GLU A 38 29.33 -3.64 16.77
C GLU A 38 28.66 -2.34 16.32
N GLU A 39 27.33 -2.35 16.14
CA GLU A 39 26.55 -1.12 15.89
C GLU A 39 26.55 -0.21 17.11
N LEU A 40 26.38 -0.76 18.32
CA LEU A 40 26.44 0.03 19.56
C LEU A 40 27.82 0.65 19.78
N ALA A 41 28.90 -0.04 19.42
CA ALA A 41 30.25 0.50 19.47
C ALA A 41 30.44 1.66 18.48
N ARG A 42 29.92 1.53 17.24
CA ARG A 42 29.90 2.63 16.26
C ARG A 42 29.07 3.81 16.73
N ASP A 43 27.95 3.57 17.41
CA ASP A 43 27.12 4.63 17.98
C ASP A 43 27.87 5.38 19.09
N ILE A 44 28.52 4.66 20.01
CA ILE A 44 29.35 5.25 21.07
C ILE A 44 30.54 6.03 20.48
N GLU A 45 31.16 5.54 19.40
CA GLU A 45 32.23 6.26 18.69
C GLU A 45 31.73 7.59 18.12
N ARG A 46 30.49 7.63 17.60
CA ARG A 46 29.90 8.82 16.99
C ARG A 46 29.34 9.82 18.02
N ARG A 47 28.66 9.35 19.06
CA ARG A 47 27.86 10.18 19.99
C ARG A 47 28.40 10.20 21.43
N GLY A 48 29.37 9.36 21.74
CA GLY A 48 29.78 9.08 23.12
C GLY A 48 28.77 8.20 23.86
N LEU A 49 29.04 7.96 25.14
CA LEU A 49 28.18 7.14 25.98
C LEU A 49 26.99 7.97 26.52
N LEU A 50 25.83 7.87 25.86
CA LEU A 50 24.62 8.64 26.21
C LEU A 50 23.98 8.23 27.55
N GLN A 51 24.14 6.97 27.95
CA GLN A 51 23.63 6.44 29.22
C GLN A 51 24.78 5.84 30.02
N SER A 52 25.01 6.36 31.22
CA SER A 52 26.04 5.90 32.16
C SER A 52 25.86 4.44 32.57
N LEU A 53 26.95 3.77 32.92
CA LEU A 53 26.90 2.40 33.45
C LEU A 53 26.48 2.43 34.92
N ASN A 54 25.61 1.50 35.33
CA ASN A 54 25.33 1.30 36.75
C ASN A 54 26.35 0.31 37.29
N VAL A 55 27.03 0.69 38.37
CA VAL A 55 28.13 -0.08 38.93
C VAL A 55 28.01 -0.24 40.43
N ARG A 56 28.54 -1.35 40.95
CA ARG A 56 28.71 -1.62 42.37
C ARG A 56 30.20 -1.75 42.69
N PRO A 57 30.70 -1.18 43.79
CA PRO A 57 32.08 -1.46 44.23
C PRO A 57 32.20 -2.94 44.61
N LEU A 58 33.27 -3.59 44.17
CA LEU A 58 33.61 -4.95 44.57
C LEU A 58 34.30 -4.89 45.94
N LEU A 59 33.73 -5.58 46.92
CA LEU A 59 34.27 -5.68 48.28
C LEU A 59 35.25 -6.85 48.38
N ASP A 60 36.34 -6.68 49.13
CA ASP A 60 37.22 -7.77 49.51
C ASP A 60 36.62 -8.64 50.64
N GLY A 61 37.33 -9.70 51.02
CA GLY A 61 36.90 -10.62 52.09
C GLY A 61 36.78 -9.95 53.48
N ASP A 62 37.34 -8.75 53.64
CA ASP A 62 37.29 -7.95 54.87
C ASP A 62 36.25 -6.81 54.78
N GLY A 63 35.49 -6.73 53.67
CA GLY A 63 34.45 -5.73 53.45
C GLY A 63 34.94 -4.35 53.02
N ALA A 64 36.20 -4.22 52.62
CA ALA A 64 36.77 -2.98 52.09
C ALA A 64 36.66 -2.91 50.55
N GLU A 65 36.51 -1.70 50.01
CA GLU A 65 36.42 -1.48 48.57
C GLU A 65 37.76 -1.79 47.89
N THR A 66 37.79 -2.79 47.02
CA THR A 66 39.00 -3.18 46.25
C THR A 66 39.43 -2.14 45.21
N GLY A 67 38.63 -1.08 45.01
CA GLY A 67 38.81 -0.09 43.95
C GLY A 67 38.39 -0.57 42.56
N THR A 68 37.88 -1.81 42.45
CA THR A 68 37.28 -2.39 41.24
C THR A 68 35.77 -2.34 41.35
N TYR A 69 35.07 -2.22 40.22
CA TYR A 69 33.62 -2.11 40.19
C TYR A 69 33.00 -3.15 39.26
N GLU A 70 31.92 -3.75 39.72
CA GLU A 70 31.08 -4.67 38.99
C GLU A 70 29.97 -3.93 38.24
N VAL A 71 29.67 -4.34 37.01
CA VAL A 71 28.61 -3.78 36.15
C VAL A 71 27.42 -4.75 36.08
N PRO A 72 26.42 -4.64 36.98
CA PRO A 72 25.21 -5.47 36.96
C PRO A 72 24.22 -5.10 35.83
N ALA A 73 24.15 -3.81 35.48
CA ALA A 73 23.24 -3.26 34.48
C ALA A 73 24.03 -2.51 33.39
N GLY A 74 23.58 -2.60 32.13
CA GLY A 74 24.32 -2.02 31.00
C GLY A 74 25.40 -2.91 30.36
N GLY A 75 25.33 -4.24 30.52
CA GLY A 75 26.34 -5.17 30.00
C GLY A 75 26.64 -5.06 28.50
N ARG A 76 25.66 -4.67 27.66
CA ARG A 76 25.89 -4.41 26.22
C ARG A 76 26.78 -3.20 25.96
N ARG A 77 26.58 -2.12 26.73
CA ARG A 77 27.38 -0.89 26.66
C ARG A 77 28.81 -1.17 27.12
N PHE A 78 28.98 -1.95 28.19
CA PHE A 78 30.28 -2.45 28.62
C PHE A 78 31.00 -3.24 27.51
N ARG A 79 30.32 -4.19 26.86
CA ARG A 79 30.89 -4.97 25.75
C ARG A 79 31.24 -4.13 24.52
N ALA A 80 30.44 -3.12 24.20
CA ALA A 80 30.74 -2.18 23.12
C ALA A 80 31.99 -1.35 23.41
N LEU A 81 32.15 -0.86 24.65
CA LEU A 81 33.39 -0.21 25.11
C LEU A 81 34.58 -1.17 25.09
N GLU A 82 34.40 -2.42 25.53
CA GLU A 82 35.42 -3.47 25.45
C GLU A 82 35.91 -3.68 24.00
N LEU A 83 34.98 -3.66 23.05
CA LEU A 83 35.28 -3.80 21.62
C LEU A 83 36.04 -2.58 21.09
N LEU A 84 35.67 -1.35 21.48
CA LEU A 84 36.41 -0.13 21.11
C LEU A 84 37.83 -0.12 21.69
N VAL A 85 38.02 -0.62 22.92
CA VAL A 85 39.34 -0.80 23.52
C VAL A 85 40.18 -1.83 22.76
N LYS A 86 39.59 -2.97 22.38
CA LYS A 86 40.26 -4.00 21.56
C LYS A 86 40.66 -3.48 20.19
N GLN A 87 39.84 -2.62 19.59
CA GLN A 87 40.14 -1.93 18.33
C GLN A 87 41.14 -0.77 18.48
N GLN A 88 41.65 -0.52 19.69
CA GLN A 88 42.55 0.61 20.01
C GLN A 88 41.96 2.00 19.74
N LYS A 89 40.64 2.09 19.59
CA LYS A 89 39.91 3.37 19.45
C LYS A 89 39.67 4.05 20.80
N LEU A 90 39.74 3.29 21.90
CA LEU A 90 39.57 3.78 23.26
C LEU A 90 40.74 3.29 24.15
N ALA A 91 41.35 4.17 24.94
CA ALA A 91 42.37 3.76 25.89
C ALA A 91 41.75 3.04 27.10
N LYS A 92 42.44 2.03 27.64
CA LYS A 92 41.98 1.29 28.84
C LYS A 92 41.83 2.16 30.09
N THR A 93 42.51 3.30 30.14
CA THR A 93 42.50 4.27 31.23
C THR A 93 41.45 5.37 31.04
N THR A 94 40.70 5.34 29.94
CA THR A 94 39.70 6.37 29.65
C THR A 94 38.63 6.37 30.76
N PRO A 95 38.32 7.53 31.35
CA PRO A 95 37.24 7.66 32.31
C PRO A 95 35.89 7.36 31.65
N VAL A 96 35.12 6.43 32.22
CA VAL A 96 33.77 6.09 31.79
C VAL A 96 32.77 6.60 32.83
N PRO A 97 31.73 7.35 32.42
CA PRO A 97 30.74 7.87 33.35
C PRO A 97 29.88 6.73 33.91
N CYS A 98 29.91 6.59 35.24
CA CYS A 98 29.23 5.53 35.97
C CYS A 98 28.36 6.10 37.11
N VAL A 99 27.26 5.43 37.42
CA VAL A 99 26.45 5.67 38.61
C VAL A 99 26.77 4.57 39.62
N VAL A 100 27.32 4.96 40.77
CA VAL A 100 27.81 4.01 41.78
C VAL A 100 26.73 3.79 42.83
N HIS A 101 26.30 2.53 42.98
CA HIS A 101 25.42 2.09 44.05
C HIS A 101 26.22 1.81 45.33
N GLU A 102 25.59 2.01 46.49
CA GLU A 102 26.22 1.75 47.79
C GLU A 102 26.52 0.26 47.97
N ALA A 103 27.73 -0.03 48.50
CA ALA A 103 28.25 -1.39 48.65
C ALA A 103 27.42 -2.27 49.61
N GLY A 104 26.70 -1.65 50.56
CA GLY A 104 25.87 -2.32 51.56
C GLY A 104 24.36 -2.25 51.28
N SER A 105 23.97 -1.93 50.04
CA SER A 105 22.54 -1.90 49.67
C SER A 105 21.90 -3.28 49.84
N ALA A 106 20.73 -3.34 50.49
CA ALA A 106 19.93 -4.56 50.61
C ALA A 106 19.34 -5.02 49.26
N ILE A 107 19.43 -4.17 48.23
CA ILE A 107 18.94 -4.46 46.87
C ILE A 107 19.98 -5.32 46.16
N LEU A 108 19.53 -6.44 45.59
CA LEU A 108 20.37 -7.39 44.88
C LEU A 108 20.83 -6.83 43.52
N ALA A 109 21.94 -7.36 43.00
CA ALA A 109 22.45 -6.98 41.68
C ALA A 109 21.46 -7.35 40.55
N GLU A 110 20.74 -8.46 40.71
CA GLU A 110 19.70 -8.93 39.81
C GLU A 110 18.53 -7.96 39.73
N ASP A 111 18.15 -7.35 40.87
CA ASP A 111 17.03 -6.41 40.96
C ASP A 111 17.31 -5.14 40.16
N ASP A 112 18.52 -4.58 40.26
CA ASP A 112 18.90 -3.39 39.48
C ASP A 112 18.96 -3.69 37.97
N SER A 113 19.42 -4.88 37.60
CA SER A 113 19.44 -5.34 36.21
C SER A 113 18.02 -5.53 35.67
N LEU A 114 17.11 -6.07 36.47
CA LEU A 114 15.70 -6.25 36.10
C LEU A 114 14.97 -4.90 36.02
N ALA A 115 15.14 -4.04 37.01
CA ALA A 115 14.53 -2.72 37.08
C ALA A 115 14.92 -1.86 35.86
N GLU A 116 16.20 -1.83 35.49
CA GLU A 116 16.67 -1.12 34.29
C GLU A 116 15.97 -1.60 33.02
N ASN A 117 15.71 -2.91 32.90
CA ASN A 117 15.07 -3.48 31.72
C ASN A 117 13.54 -3.29 31.72
N VAL A 118 12.89 -3.38 32.88
CA VAL A 118 11.42 -3.25 33.02
C VAL A 118 10.98 -1.80 32.86
N GLN A 119 11.75 -0.84 33.38
CA GLN A 119 11.44 0.59 33.27
C GLN A 119 11.65 1.16 31.86
N ARG A 120 12.21 0.38 30.92
CA ARG A 120 12.33 0.79 29.51
C ARG A 120 10.97 0.75 28.84
N VAL A 121 10.36 1.92 28.72
CA VAL A 121 9.19 2.13 27.85
C VAL A 121 9.69 2.31 26.42
N ALA A 122 9.20 1.49 25.50
CA ALA A 122 9.50 1.65 24.08
C ALA A 122 8.91 2.98 23.58
N LEU A 123 9.64 3.70 22.73
CA LEU A 123 9.10 4.89 22.07
C LEU A 123 7.82 4.56 21.32
N HIS A 124 6.86 5.49 21.35
CA HIS A 124 5.65 5.34 20.56
C HIS A 124 6.03 5.34 19.07
N PRO A 125 5.38 4.53 18.20
CA PRO A 125 5.76 4.46 16.79
C PRO A 125 5.68 5.78 16.00
N LEU A 126 4.97 6.80 16.53
CA LEU A 126 4.94 8.16 15.99
C LEU A 126 6.15 9.02 16.39
N ASP A 127 6.81 8.74 17.51
CA ASP A 127 7.91 9.58 17.99
C ASP A 127 9.11 9.58 17.02
N PRO A 128 9.55 8.42 16.47
CA PRO A 128 10.58 8.42 15.44
C PRO A 128 10.15 9.17 14.17
N PHE A 129 8.86 9.15 13.83
CA PHE A 129 8.35 9.88 12.67
C PHE A 129 8.53 11.39 12.86
N ARG A 130 8.07 11.95 13.99
CA ARG A 130 8.24 13.38 14.31
C ARG A 130 9.72 13.76 14.30
N ALA A 131 10.57 12.94 14.92
CA ALA A 131 12.01 13.16 14.93
C ALA A 131 12.65 13.13 13.53
N PHE A 132 12.26 12.19 12.66
CA PHE A 132 12.82 12.10 11.30
C PHE A 132 12.36 13.26 10.42
N ARG A 133 11.09 13.68 10.53
CA ARG A 133 10.58 14.87 9.85
C ARG A 133 11.37 16.11 10.24
N ASP A 134 11.55 16.35 11.53
CA ASP A 134 12.29 17.51 12.03
C ASP A 134 13.77 17.49 11.57
N MET A 135 14.36 16.31 11.34
CA MET A 135 15.72 16.18 10.80
C MET A 135 15.80 16.44 9.30
N LEU A 136 14.79 16.01 8.53
CA LEU A 136 14.66 16.38 7.11
C LEU A 136 14.50 17.89 6.94
N GLU A 137 13.67 18.53 7.76
CA GLU A 137 13.48 19.99 7.74
C GLU A 137 14.77 20.75 8.06
N LYS A 138 15.66 20.14 8.85
CA LYS A 138 17.01 20.66 9.14
C LYS A 138 18.03 20.37 8.03
N GLY A 139 17.62 19.73 6.93
CA GLY A 139 18.43 19.50 5.74
C GLY A 139 19.22 18.19 5.72
N MET A 140 18.95 17.24 6.62
CA MET A 140 19.54 15.89 6.53
C MET A 140 18.86 15.08 5.43
N SER A 141 19.59 14.21 4.73
CA SER A 141 18.99 13.26 3.78
C SER A 141 18.40 12.02 4.48
N GLU A 142 17.52 11.28 3.79
CA GLU A 142 16.99 10.02 4.30
C GLU A 142 18.09 9.00 4.62
N GLU A 143 19.13 8.96 3.80
CA GLU A 143 20.30 8.08 3.97
C GLU A 143 21.12 8.48 5.21
N GLU A 144 21.30 9.78 5.43
CA GLU A 144 22.00 10.30 6.61
C GLU A 144 21.24 9.99 7.89
N ILE A 145 19.91 10.16 7.88
CA ILE A 145 19.03 9.79 9.00
C ILE A 145 19.12 8.28 9.24
N ALA A 146 19.02 7.46 8.19
CA ALA A 146 19.12 6.00 8.30
C ALA A 146 20.45 5.56 8.93
N ALA A 147 21.56 6.11 8.44
CA ALA A 147 22.89 5.86 8.99
C ALA A 147 23.01 6.33 10.45
N ALA A 148 22.42 7.48 10.79
CA ALA A 148 22.45 8.02 12.14
C ALA A 148 21.71 7.14 13.17
N PHE A 149 20.65 6.44 12.76
CA PHE A 149 19.85 5.58 13.65
C PHE A 149 20.15 4.08 13.50
N PHE A 150 21.11 3.70 12.66
CA PHE A 150 21.44 2.31 12.36
C PHE A 150 20.23 1.50 11.89
N VAL A 151 19.40 2.12 11.05
CA VAL A 151 18.23 1.48 10.42
C VAL A 151 18.39 1.48 8.90
N ALA A 152 17.68 0.58 8.21
CA ALA A 152 17.66 0.60 6.76
C ALA A 152 16.95 1.88 6.25
N PRO A 153 17.41 2.49 5.14
CA PRO A 153 16.74 3.65 4.53
C PRO A 153 15.26 3.42 4.23
N ALA A 154 14.89 2.17 3.90
CA ALA A 154 13.49 1.77 3.72
C ALA A 154 12.63 2.01 4.97
N VAL A 155 13.19 1.82 6.18
CA VAL A 155 12.48 2.07 7.45
C VAL A 155 12.24 3.57 7.62
N VAL A 156 13.23 4.41 7.31
CA VAL A 156 13.09 5.87 7.36
C VAL A 156 12.01 6.34 6.39
N ARG A 157 12.05 5.89 5.12
CA ARG A 157 10.98 6.15 4.14
C ARG A 157 9.62 5.71 4.61
N GLN A 158 9.51 4.50 5.15
CA GLN A 158 8.24 3.97 5.66
C GLN A 158 7.69 4.84 6.79
N ARG A 159 8.54 5.35 7.68
CA ARG A 159 8.12 6.27 8.75
C ARG A 159 7.70 7.62 8.19
N LEU A 160 8.47 8.17 7.26
CA LEU A 160 8.18 9.44 6.60
C LEU A 160 6.94 9.41 5.71
N ARG A 161 6.51 8.25 5.22
CA ARG A 161 5.21 8.10 4.54
C ARG A 161 4.03 8.51 5.43
N LEU A 162 4.18 8.50 6.75
CA LEU A 162 3.13 9.02 7.64
C LEU A 162 2.94 10.54 7.51
N MET A 163 3.82 11.28 6.81
CA MET A 163 3.62 12.70 6.49
C MET A 163 2.41 12.94 5.58
N THR A 164 1.98 11.92 4.81
CA THR A 164 0.81 12.05 3.92
C THR A 164 -0.50 11.78 4.64
N VAL A 165 -0.46 11.41 5.93
CA VAL A 165 -1.65 11.10 6.72
C VAL A 165 -2.11 12.34 7.47
N SER A 166 -3.43 12.57 7.49
CA SER A 166 -4.06 13.69 8.19
C SER A 166 -3.77 13.69 9.70
N ASP A 167 -3.60 14.89 10.27
CA ASP A 167 -3.31 15.08 11.70
C ASP A 167 -4.37 14.43 12.60
N LYS A 168 -5.64 14.48 12.20
CA LYS A 168 -6.74 13.85 12.94
C LYS A 168 -6.57 12.34 13.08
N LEU A 169 -6.10 11.66 12.03
CA LEU A 169 -5.84 10.22 12.09
C LEU A 169 -4.59 9.89 12.93
N LEU A 170 -3.59 10.78 12.93
CA LEU A 170 -2.45 10.68 13.83
C LEU A 170 -2.88 10.80 15.29
N ASP A 171 -3.78 11.74 15.62
CA ASP A 171 -4.33 11.91 16.97
C ASP A 171 -5.14 10.68 17.41
N ILE A 172 -5.96 10.11 16.52
CA ILE A 172 -6.71 8.87 16.81
C ILE A 172 -5.75 7.71 17.09
N TYR A 173 -4.65 7.62 16.35
CA TYR A 173 -3.63 6.61 16.60
C TYR A 173 -2.90 6.83 17.94
N GLU A 174 -2.58 8.08 18.28
CA GLU A 174 -1.96 8.46 19.56
C GLU A 174 -2.85 8.10 20.76
N GLN A 175 -4.17 8.07 20.59
CA GLN A 175 -5.16 7.67 21.60
C GLN A 175 -5.49 6.15 21.56
N ASP A 176 -4.65 5.33 20.92
CA ASP A 176 -4.87 3.88 20.74
C ASP A 176 -6.18 3.51 20.01
N GLY A 177 -6.77 4.45 19.25
CA GLY A 177 -8.01 4.25 18.50
C GLY A 177 -7.83 3.41 17.23
N MET A 178 -6.59 3.23 16.76
CA MET A 178 -6.25 2.39 15.61
C MET A 178 -4.90 1.69 15.77
N ARG A 179 -4.64 0.71 14.91
CA ARG A 179 -3.35 -0.01 14.84
C ARG A 179 -2.42 0.67 13.82
N LEU A 180 -1.11 0.52 14.02
CA LEU A 180 -0.10 1.06 13.11
C LEU A 180 -0.32 0.64 11.64
N GLU A 181 -0.69 -0.63 11.41
CA GLU A 181 -0.94 -1.15 10.06
C GLU A 181 -2.14 -0.49 9.38
N GLN A 182 -3.15 -0.08 10.16
CA GLN A 182 -4.32 0.65 9.67
C GLN A 182 -3.94 2.09 9.31
N LEU A 183 -3.18 2.76 10.19
CA LEU A 183 -2.66 4.10 9.90
C LEU A 183 -1.80 4.10 8.62
N MET A 184 -0.92 3.12 8.49
CA MET A 184 -0.10 2.96 7.28
C MET A 184 -0.91 2.71 6.01
N ALA A 185 -2.15 2.21 6.10
CA ALA A 185 -3.00 2.05 4.94
C ALA A 185 -3.47 3.40 4.36
N PHE A 186 -3.61 4.42 5.21
CA PHE A 186 -3.99 5.77 4.79
C PHE A 186 -2.89 6.51 4.04
N SER A 187 -1.62 6.13 4.23
CA SER A 187 -0.48 6.78 3.57
C SER A 187 -0.41 6.58 2.05
N ILE A 188 -1.37 5.84 1.44
CA ILE A 188 -1.45 5.62 -0.01
C ILE A 188 -2.02 6.82 -0.76
N SER A 189 -2.74 7.70 -0.07
CA SER A 189 -3.33 8.92 -0.62
C SER A 189 -2.91 10.10 0.25
N ASP A 190 -2.76 11.27 -0.34
CA ASP A 190 -2.48 12.55 0.31
C ASP A 190 -3.75 13.42 0.50
N ASP A 191 -4.93 12.92 0.09
CA ASP A 191 -6.21 13.59 0.30
C ASP A 191 -6.70 13.37 1.75
N HIS A 192 -6.35 14.31 2.62
CA HIS A 192 -6.72 14.28 4.04
C HIS A 192 -8.24 14.20 4.26
N ALA A 193 -9.05 14.91 3.46
CA ALA A 193 -10.50 14.89 3.62
C ALA A 193 -11.08 13.51 3.28
N ARG A 194 -10.54 12.86 2.24
CA ARG A 194 -10.94 11.49 1.89
C ARG A 194 -10.49 10.48 2.93
N GLN A 195 -9.28 10.61 3.47
CA GLN A 195 -8.80 9.74 4.54
C GLN A 195 -9.73 9.78 5.76
N GLU A 196 -10.10 10.98 6.22
CA GLU A 196 -11.02 11.16 7.33
C GLU A 196 -12.40 10.53 7.04
N GLN A 197 -12.95 10.75 5.84
CA GLN A 197 -14.22 10.15 5.43
C GLN A 197 -14.16 8.61 5.44
N VAL A 198 -13.08 8.03 4.95
CA VAL A 198 -12.89 6.57 4.96
C VAL A 198 -12.80 6.07 6.40
N TRP A 199 -12.10 6.78 7.28
CA TRP A 199 -12.03 6.42 8.69
C TRP A 199 -13.40 6.49 9.38
N ASP A 200 -14.23 7.50 9.10
CA ASP A 200 -15.57 7.61 9.68
C ASP A 200 -16.44 6.39 9.30
N ILE A 201 -16.31 5.87 8.08
CA ILE A 201 -17.03 4.66 7.64
C ILE A 201 -16.43 3.39 8.25
N VAL A 202 -15.10 3.26 8.23
CA VAL A 202 -14.39 2.05 8.71
C VAL A 202 -14.48 1.91 10.22
N SER A 203 -14.42 3.02 10.98
CA SER A 203 -14.55 3.01 12.44
C SER A 203 -15.92 2.50 12.90
N GLN A 204 -16.98 2.73 12.13
CA GLN A 204 -18.31 2.19 12.40
C GLN A 204 -18.49 0.74 11.93
N SER A 205 -17.57 0.24 11.10
CA SER A 205 -17.60 -1.11 10.54
C SER A 205 -16.92 -2.13 11.46
N HIS A 206 -17.36 -3.40 11.35
CA HIS A 206 -16.74 -4.53 12.04
C HIS A 206 -15.40 -4.94 11.42
N ASN A 207 -15.19 -4.62 10.14
CA ASN A 207 -13.97 -4.92 9.39
C ASN A 207 -13.14 -3.66 9.20
N ARG A 208 -12.04 -3.56 9.94
CA ARG A 208 -11.09 -2.43 9.90
C ARG A 208 -9.73 -2.85 9.33
N GLU A 209 -9.70 -3.91 8.54
CA GLU A 209 -8.45 -4.45 8.03
C GLU A 209 -7.76 -3.47 7.04
N PRO A 210 -6.42 -3.40 7.03
CA PRO A 210 -5.67 -2.48 6.16
C PRO A 210 -6.04 -2.59 4.67
N TYR A 211 -6.40 -3.79 4.19
CA TYR A 211 -6.79 -3.98 2.79
C TYR A 211 -8.10 -3.26 2.45
N VAL A 212 -9.07 -3.20 3.39
CA VAL A 212 -10.35 -2.51 3.20
C VAL A 212 -10.12 -1.01 3.10
N ILE A 213 -9.29 -0.46 3.99
CA ILE A 213 -8.91 0.95 3.98
C ILE A 213 -8.25 1.31 2.65
N ARG A 214 -7.24 0.54 2.21
CA ARG A 214 -6.58 0.77 0.90
C ARG A 214 -7.59 0.71 -0.24
N ARG A 215 -8.43 -0.32 -0.26
CA ARG A 215 -9.46 -0.51 -1.28
C ARG A 215 -10.40 0.71 -1.34
N MET A 216 -10.93 1.17 -0.21
CA MET A 216 -11.84 2.33 -0.16
C MET A 216 -11.16 3.65 -0.57
N LEU A 217 -9.87 3.80 -0.27
CA LEU A 217 -9.08 4.95 -0.72
C LEU A 217 -8.86 4.91 -2.23
N THR A 218 -8.61 3.72 -2.80
CA THR A 218 -8.37 3.54 -4.25
C THR A 218 -9.63 3.31 -5.08
N GLU A 219 -10.79 3.07 -4.45
CA GLU A 219 -12.07 2.79 -5.14
C GLU A 219 -12.55 3.96 -6.01
N LYS A 220 -12.04 5.17 -5.77
CA LYS A 220 -12.25 6.34 -6.62
C LYS A 220 -11.18 6.52 -7.71
N ILE A 221 -10.31 5.55 -7.96
CA ILE A 221 -9.35 5.61 -9.07
C ILE A 221 -9.69 4.48 -10.03
N VAL A 222 -10.05 4.82 -11.27
CA VAL A 222 -10.48 3.85 -12.28
C VAL A 222 -9.29 3.50 -13.15
N ARG A 223 -8.93 2.21 -13.25
CA ARG A 223 -7.91 1.77 -14.21
C ARG A 223 -8.38 2.13 -15.62
N ALA A 224 -7.49 2.59 -16.48
CA ALA A 224 -7.84 2.81 -17.88
C ALA A 224 -8.26 1.53 -18.64
N SER A 225 -7.96 0.35 -18.10
CA SER A 225 -8.47 -0.93 -18.61
C SER A 225 -9.93 -1.23 -18.24
N ASP A 226 -10.54 -0.47 -17.31
CA ASP A 226 -11.96 -0.60 -16.92
C ASP A 226 -12.86 -0.44 -18.17
N ALA A 227 -13.92 -1.23 -18.24
CA ALA A 227 -14.89 -1.20 -19.33
C ALA A 227 -15.50 0.21 -19.54
N ARG A 228 -15.67 0.98 -18.45
CA ARG A 228 -16.15 2.38 -18.52
C ARG A 228 -15.15 3.29 -19.23
N ALA A 229 -13.87 3.19 -18.88
CA ALA A 229 -12.79 3.98 -19.48
C ALA A 229 -12.59 3.61 -20.97
N ARG A 230 -12.66 2.33 -21.32
CA ARG A 230 -12.64 1.86 -22.71
C ARG A 230 -13.87 2.31 -23.51
N PHE A 231 -15.04 2.34 -22.88
CA PHE A 231 -16.28 2.76 -23.53
C PHE A 231 -16.28 4.26 -23.86
N VAL A 232 -15.82 5.12 -22.95
CA VAL A 232 -15.75 6.57 -23.17
C VAL A 232 -14.57 6.94 -24.06
N GLY A 233 -13.40 6.33 -23.83
CA GLY A 233 -12.13 6.70 -24.44
C GLY A 233 -11.36 7.71 -23.57
N LEU A 234 -10.03 7.56 -23.50
CA LEU A 234 -9.18 8.41 -22.64
C LEU A 234 -9.16 9.89 -23.10
N GLU A 235 -9.21 10.14 -24.40
CA GLU A 235 -9.22 11.51 -24.94
C GLU A 235 -10.48 12.28 -24.53
N ALA A 236 -11.67 11.66 -24.62
CA ALA A 236 -12.92 12.28 -24.21
C ALA A 236 -12.95 12.60 -22.70
N TYR A 237 -12.33 11.74 -21.89
CA TYR A 237 -12.17 11.97 -20.44
C TYR A 237 -11.22 13.15 -20.14
N ILE A 238 -10.11 13.27 -20.86
CA ILE A 238 -9.16 14.38 -20.72
C ILE A 238 -9.80 15.71 -21.16
N VAL A 239 -10.52 15.72 -22.29
CA VAL A 239 -11.25 16.91 -22.78
C VAL A 239 -12.31 17.38 -21.79
N ALA A 240 -12.94 16.45 -21.07
CA ALA A 240 -13.90 16.77 -20.01
C ALA A 240 -13.25 17.28 -18.70
N GLY A 241 -11.92 17.44 -18.67
CA GLY A 241 -11.16 17.95 -17.53
C GLY A 241 -10.66 16.87 -16.56
N GLY A 242 -10.74 15.59 -16.91
CA GLY A 242 -10.28 14.49 -16.06
C GLY A 242 -8.76 14.30 -16.11
N HIS A 243 -8.16 13.96 -14.97
CA HIS A 243 -6.73 13.70 -14.87
C HIS A 243 -6.39 12.20 -14.99
N VAL A 244 -5.38 11.89 -15.82
CA VAL A 244 -4.86 10.52 -16.02
C VAL A 244 -3.42 10.48 -15.53
N MET A 245 -3.18 9.65 -14.51
CA MET A 245 -1.85 9.36 -13.98
C MET A 245 -1.26 8.15 -14.72
N ARG A 246 -0.17 8.35 -15.46
CA ARG A 246 0.53 7.28 -16.16
C ARG A 246 1.73 6.82 -15.33
N ASP A 247 1.85 5.52 -15.12
CA ASP A 247 3.05 4.92 -14.53
C ASP A 247 4.10 4.76 -15.64
N LEU A 248 5.31 5.27 -15.42
CA LEU A 248 6.40 5.28 -16.40
C LEU A 248 7.00 3.88 -16.68
N PHE A 249 6.53 2.84 -15.98
CA PHE A 249 7.12 1.51 -15.99
C PHE A 249 6.17 0.38 -16.45
N GLU A 250 4.91 0.67 -16.82
CA GLU A 250 4.01 -0.34 -17.41
C GLU A 250 4.03 -0.30 -18.95
N ALA A 251 4.28 -1.43 -19.60
CA ALA A 251 4.37 -1.56 -21.07
C ALA A 251 3.06 -1.25 -21.82
N ASP A 252 1.93 -1.22 -21.11
CA ASP A 252 0.59 -1.07 -21.68
C ASP A 252 0.07 0.37 -21.69
N ASP A 253 0.85 1.36 -21.22
CA ASP A 253 0.64 2.80 -21.38
C ASP A 253 -0.76 3.37 -21.02
N ARG A 254 -1.53 2.62 -20.21
CA ARG A 254 -2.96 2.88 -20.02
C ARG A 254 -3.26 3.83 -18.85
N GLY A 255 -2.51 3.75 -17.74
CA GLY A 255 -2.63 4.67 -16.62
C GLY A 255 -3.94 4.57 -15.80
N TRP A 256 -4.12 5.52 -14.89
CA TRP A 256 -5.17 5.57 -13.88
C TRP A 256 -5.95 6.87 -13.95
N LEU A 257 -7.28 6.80 -14.00
CA LEU A 257 -8.18 7.94 -14.01
C LEU A 257 -8.50 8.36 -12.58
N GLN A 258 -8.23 9.61 -12.22
CA GLN A 258 -8.37 10.13 -10.86
C GLN A 258 -9.80 10.56 -10.48
N ASP A 259 -10.66 10.83 -11.48
CA ASP A 259 -11.99 11.42 -11.29
C ASP A 259 -13.12 10.52 -11.85
N PRO A 260 -13.66 9.59 -11.05
CA PRO A 260 -14.73 8.69 -11.49
C PRO A 260 -16.02 9.43 -11.84
N VAL A 261 -16.24 10.59 -11.24
CA VAL A 261 -17.46 11.39 -11.44
C VAL A 261 -17.54 11.91 -12.88
N ILE A 262 -16.41 12.37 -13.43
CA ILE A 262 -16.33 12.79 -14.83
C ILE A 262 -16.55 11.58 -15.73
N LEU A 263 -15.93 10.45 -15.39
CA LEU A 263 -16.10 9.21 -16.15
C LEU A 263 -17.57 8.73 -16.17
N ASP A 264 -18.23 8.67 -15.02
CA ASP A 264 -19.62 8.19 -14.91
C ASP A 264 -20.60 9.13 -15.64
N ARG A 265 -20.36 10.45 -15.61
CA ARG A 265 -21.13 11.42 -16.41
C ARG A 265 -20.99 11.14 -17.91
N LEU A 266 -19.76 11.01 -18.41
CA LEU A 266 -19.49 10.74 -19.82
C LEU A 266 -20.06 9.39 -20.28
N VAL A 267 -19.99 8.36 -19.44
CA VAL A 267 -20.61 7.07 -19.74
C VAL A 267 -22.12 7.24 -19.88
N THR A 268 -22.76 7.97 -18.96
CA THR A 268 -24.21 8.21 -18.98
C THR A 268 -24.64 8.98 -20.22
N GLU A 269 -23.92 10.05 -20.58
CA GLU A 269 -24.18 10.85 -21.79
C GLU A 269 -24.03 10.01 -23.06
N LYS A 270 -22.98 9.19 -23.15
CA LYS A 270 -22.73 8.31 -24.30
C LYS A 270 -23.76 7.19 -24.42
N LEU A 271 -24.20 6.61 -23.29
CA LEU A 271 -25.29 5.64 -23.26
C LEU A 271 -26.61 6.28 -23.71
N HIS A 272 -26.91 7.50 -23.25
CA HIS A 272 -28.10 8.22 -23.65
C HIS A 272 -28.12 8.53 -25.16
N ALA A 273 -26.99 8.99 -25.71
CA ALA A 273 -26.87 9.24 -27.16
C ALA A 273 -27.10 7.95 -27.97
N ALA A 274 -26.49 6.83 -27.56
CA ALA A 274 -26.73 5.54 -28.19
C ALA A 274 -28.19 5.08 -28.06
N ALA A 275 -28.86 5.39 -26.95
CA ALA A 275 -30.27 5.09 -26.76
C ALA A 275 -31.16 5.88 -27.73
N GLU A 276 -30.86 7.16 -27.94
CA GLU A 276 -31.58 8.01 -28.90
C GLU A 276 -31.41 7.52 -30.34
N ASP A 277 -30.21 7.11 -30.74
CA ASP A 277 -29.95 6.52 -32.06
C ASP A 277 -30.76 5.23 -32.28
N ILE A 278 -30.97 4.45 -31.22
CA ILE A 278 -31.84 3.26 -31.27
C ILE A 278 -33.30 3.69 -31.33
N ARG A 279 -33.77 4.63 -30.50
CA ARG A 279 -35.16 5.14 -30.55
C ARG A 279 -35.51 5.67 -31.95
N ALA A 280 -34.58 6.38 -32.59
CA ALA A 280 -34.74 6.90 -33.96
C ALA A 280 -34.98 5.80 -35.02
N LYS A 281 -34.55 4.55 -34.76
CA LYS A 281 -34.81 3.38 -35.62
C LYS A 281 -36.22 2.78 -35.44
N GLY A 282 -37.09 3.43 -34.66
CA GLY A 282 -38.50 3.05 -34.48
C GLY A 282 -38.78 2.20 -33.24
N TRP A 283 -37.88 2.20 -32.25
CA TRP A 283 -38.03 1.44 -31.01
C TRP A 283 -38.85 2.22 -29.98
N LYS A 284 -39.88 1.59 -29.40
CA LYS A 284 -40.84 2.27 -28.50
C LYS A 284 -40.23 2.69 -27.17
N TRP A 285 -39.31 1.89 -26.63
CA TRP A 285 -38.56 2.22 -25.42
C TRP A 285 -37.17 1.60 -25.50
N VAL A 286 -36.21 2.27 -24.87
CA VAL A 286 -34.80 1.85 -24.82
C VAL A 286 -34.34 2.05 -23.39
N GLU A 287 -33.78 1.01 -22.80
CA GLU A 287 -33.24 1.01 -21.44
C GLU A 287 -31.72 0.84 -21.48
N THR A 288 -31.01 1.71 -20.77
CA THR A 288 -29.55 1.72 -20.72
C THR A 288 -29.07 1.60 -19.29
N ALA A 289 -28.17 0.66 -19.05
CA ALA A 289 -27.51 0.49 -17.76
C ALA A 289 -26.04 0.07 -17.99
N LEU A 290 -25.19 0.37 -17.00
CA LEU A 290 -23.79 -0.11 -17.00
C LEU A 290 -23.72 -1.64 -16.96
N SER A 291 -24.64 -2.25 -16.20
CA SER A 291 -24.82 -3.69 -16.08
C SER A 291 -26.26 -3.97 -15.65
N PHE A 292 -26.83 -5.05 -16.16
CA PHE A 292 -28.14 -5.54 -15.75
C PHE A 292 -27.98 -6.69 -14.74
N PRO A 293 -28.77 -6.72 -13.65
CA PRO A 293 -28.76 -7.83 -12.70
C PRO A 293 -29.04 -9.18 -13.38
N TRP A 294 -28.49 -10.26 -12.82
CA TRP A 294 -28.73 -11.59 -13.35
C TRP A 294 -30.23 -11.92 -13.37
N GLY A 295 -30.75 -12.30 -14.53
CA GLY A 295 -32.16 -12.60 -14.74
C GLY A 295 -33.03 -11.40 -15.13
N HIS A 296 -32.47 -10.21 -15.33
CA HIS A 296 -33.18 -9.04 -15.87
C HIS A 296 -33.93 -9.37 -17.17
N THR A 297 -33.34 -10.21 -18.01
CA THR A 297 -33.89 -10.57 -19.32
C THR A 297 -34.98 -11.66 -19.29
N ARG A 298 -35.25 -12.29 -18.13
CA ARG A 298 -36.13 -13.48 -18.03
C ARG A 298 -37.59 -13.24 -18.39
N GLN A 299 -38.05 -12.00 -18.26
CA GLN A 299 -39.44 -11.63 -18.51
C GLN A 299 -39.69 -11.31 -19.99
N PHE A 300 -38.64 -11.32 -20.82
CA PHE A 300 -38.73 -10.97 -22.22
C PHE A 300 -38.42 -12.17 -23.13
N ALA A 301 -39.11 -12.26 -24.26
CA ALA A 301 -38.87 -13.24 -25.32
C ALA A 301 -37.88 -12.68 -26.35
N GLU A 302 -36.91 -13.47 -26.79
CA GLU A 302 -35.98 -13.06 -27.84
C GLU A 302 -36.69 -13.01 -29.19
N ILE A 303 -36.44 -11.96 -29.98
CA ILE A 303 -37.00 -11.85 -31.33
C ILE A 303 -36.04 -12.52 -32.31
N GLU A 304 -36.49 -13.61 -32.94
CA GLU A 304 -35.77 -14.21 -34.06
C GLU A 304 -35.76 -13.23 -35.23
N GLY A 305 -34.60 -12.68 -35.55
CA GLY A 305 -34.46 -11.90 -36.77
C GLY A 305 -34.22 -12.81 -37.98
N THR A 306 -34.54 -12.32 -39.18
CA THR A 306 -34.20 -13.00 -40.43
C THR A 306 -32.83 -12.54 -40.93
N GLU A 307 -31.97 -13.50 -41.26
CA GLU A 307 -30.65 -13.26 -41.83
C GLU A 307 -30.80 -12.60 -43.21
N VAL A 308 -30.19 -11.43 -43.39
CA VAL A 308 -30.18 -10.74 -44.69
C VAL A 308 -28.97 -11.26 -45.47
N PRO A 309 -29.15 -11.76 -46.71
CA PRO A 309 -28.02 -12.19 -47.53
C PRO A 309 -27.04 -11.05 -47.76
N LEU A 310 -25.74 -11.37 -47.72
CA LEU A 310 -24.65 -10.43 -47.99
C LEU A 310 -24.81 -9.84 -49.39
N THR A 311 -24.47 -8.57 -49.56
CA THR A 311 -24.40 -7.98 -50.90
C THR A 311 -23.19 -8.55 -51.67
N ASP A 312 -23.20 -8.44 -52.99
CA ASP A 312 -22.08 -8.92 -53.83
C ASP A 312 -20.73 -8.27 -53.45
N GLU A 313 -20.75 -6.98 -53.09
CA GLU A 313 -19.57 -6.25 -52.59
C GLU A 313 -19.06 -6.78 -51.25
N GLU A 314 -19.97 -7.12 -50.34
CA GLU A 314 -19.63 -7.68 -49.03
C GLU A 314 -19.10 -9.11 -49.16
N THR A 315 -19.68 -9.88 -50.07
CA THR A 315 -19.24 -11.25 -50.39
C THR A 315 -17.82 -11.22 -50.99
N ALA A 316 -17.55 -10.35 -51.95
CA ALA A 316 -16.22 -10.17 -52.53
C ALA A 316 -15.17 -9.73 -51.47
N ARG A 317 -15.56 -8.85 -50.53
CA ARG A 317 -14.69 -8.44 -49.42
C ARG A 317 -14.41 -9.59 -48.45
N LEU A 318 -15.39 -10.43 -48.19
CA LEU A 318 -15.25 -11.61 -47.32
C LEU A 318 -14.35 -12.66 -47.96
N GLU A 319 -14.49 -12.90 -49.26
CA GLU A 319 -13.62 -13.79 -50.04
C GLU A 319 -12.17 -13.26 -50.07
N ALA A 320 -11.96 -11.96 -50.24
CA ALA A 320 -10.63 -11.36 -50.19
C ALA A 320 -9.95 -11.54 -48.81
N LEU A 321 -10.70 -11.33 -47.72
CA LEU A 321 -10.21 -11.54 -46.36
C LEU A 321 -9.90 -13.01 -46.06
N ARG A 322 -10.71 -13.95 -46.59
CA ARG A 322 -10.44 -15.39 -46.48
C ARG A 322 -9.19 -15.81 -47.25
N ALA A 323 -9.02 -15.31 -48.49
CA ALA A 323 -7.83 -15.58 -49.29
C ALA A 323 -6.55 -15.04 -48.62
N GLU A 324 -6.63 -13.87 -47.97
CA GLU A 324 -5.52 -13.31 -47.19
C GLU A 324 -5.20 -14.19 -45.97
N GLN A 325 -6.21 -14.67 -45.25
CA GLN A 325 -6.02 -15.61 -44.14
C GLN A 325 -5.39 -16.93 -44.59
N GLU A 326 -5.89 -17.54 -45.67
CA GLU A 326 -5.32 -18.78 -46.22
C GLU A 326 -3.86 -18.58 -46.67
N THR A 327 -3.52 -17.42 -47.22
CA THR A 327 -2.14 -17.09 -47.61
C THR A 327 -1.23 -17.00 -46.39
N ILE A 328 -1.67 -16.32 -45.33
CA ILE A 328 -0.91 -16.18 -44.09
C ILE A 328 -0.79 -17.54 -43.37
N GLU A 329 -1.87 -18.31 -43.30
CA GLU A 329 -1.84 -19.66 -42.73
C GLU A 329 -0.88 -20.57 -43.49
N ALA A 330 -0.89 -20.54 -44.83
CA ALA A 330 0.00 -21.31 -45.69
C ALA A 330 1.48 -20.91 -45.55
N GLU A 331 1.78 -19.62 -45.41
CA GLU A 331 3.13 -19.09 -45.28
C GLU A 331 3.78 -19.44 -43.93
N TYR A 332 2.96 -19.59 -42.88
CA TYR A 332 3.42 -19.85 -41.52
C TYR A 332 3.06 -21.25 -40.99
N VAL A 333 2.71 -22.21 -41.87
CA VAL A 333 2.34 -23.61 -41.49
C VAL A 333 3.39 -24.31 -40.62
N GLN A 334 4.68 -23.96 -40.78
CA GLN A 334 5.79 -24.58 -40.05
C GLN A 334 6.44 -23.65 -39.00
N ALA A 335 5.84 -22.49 -38.73
CA ALA A 335 6.32 -21.59 -37.68
C ALA A 335 5.73 -21.99 -36.33
N ASP A 336 6.56 -22.08 -35.29
CA ASP A 336 6.11 -22.39 -33.92
C ASP A 336 5.34 -21.21 -33.28
N GLU A 337 5.53 -19.98 -33.79
CA GLU A 337 4.86 -18.76 -33.30
C GLU A 337 4.72 -17.74 -34.46
N TYR A 338 3.58 -17.06 -34.54
CA TYR A 338 3.37 -15.97 -35.49
C TYR A 338 4.09 -14.71 -35.00
N PRO A 339 4.80 -13.95 -35.85
CA PRO A 339 5.25 -12.62 -35.50
C PRO A 339 4.07 -11.72 -35.09
N ASP A 340 4.26 -10.83 -34.11
CA ASP A 340 3.19 -9.97 -33.55
C ASP A 340 2.40 -9.19 -34.61
N GLU A 341 3.05 -8.76 -35.70
CA GLU A 341 2.40 -8.08 -36.83
C GLU A 341 1.46 -9.00 -37.62
N VAL A 342 1.77 -10.29 -37.71
CA VAL A 342 0.99 -11.30 -38.42
C VAL A 342 -0.17 -11.78 -37.54
N ASP A 343 0.06 -11.96 -36.25
CA ASP A 343 -0.99 -12.27 -35.27
C ASP A 343 -2.03 -11.14 -35.20
N GLY A 344 -1.58 -9.88 -35.20
CA GLY A 344 -2.45 -8.69 -35.28
C GLY A 344 -3.28 -8.61 -36.56
N ARG A 345 -2.73 -9.05 -37.71
CA ARG A 345 -3.46 -9.11 -38.99
C ARG A 345 -4.47 -10.25 -39.03
N LEU A 346 -4.13 -11.42 -38.50
CA LEU A 346 -5.05 -12.57 -38.41
C LEU A 346 -6.22 -12.29 -37.47
N THR A 347 -5.97 -11.66 -36.31
CA THR A 347 -7.02 -11.21 -35.37
C THR A 347 -7.87 -10.07 -35.94
N GLY A 348 -7.27 -9.15 -36.71
CA GLY A 348 -8.00 -8.10 -37.44
C GLY A 348 -8.88 -8.63 -38.58
N SER A 349 -8.41 -9.61 -39.35
CA SER A 349 -9.17 -10.21 -40.46
C SER A 349 -10.28 -11.15 -39.97
N SER A 350 -10.06 -11.88 -38.88
CA SER A 350 -11.09 -12.75 -38.26
C SER A 350 -12.22 -11.97 -37.59
N SER A 351 -11.95 -10.79 -37.04
CA SER A 351 -12.99 -9.89 -36.53
C SER A 351 -13.80 -9.23 -37.65
N ASN A 352 -13.18 -8.93 -38.79
CA ASN A 352 -13.84 -8.34 -39.97
C ASN A 352 -14.55 -9.35 -40.88
N SER A 353 -14.23 -10.65 -40.80
CA SER A 353 -14.86 -11.72 -41.60
C SER A 353 -16.18 -12.23 -41.04
N CYS A 354 -16.67 -11.65 -39.92
CA CYS A 354 -17.98 -11.92 -39.33
C CYS A 354 -19.00 -10.77 -39.55
N PRO A 355 -19.42 -10.46 -40.80
CA PRO A 355 -20.39 -9.40 -41.06
C PRO A 355 -21.83 -9.75 -40.64
N GLY A 356 -22.14 -11.05 -40.44
CA GLY A 356 -23.50 -11.54 -40.17
C GLY A 356 -24.08 -11.18 -38.79
N ARG A 357 -23.28 -10.68 -37.85
CA ARG A 357 -23.76 -10.43 -36.48
C ARG A 357 -24.61 -9.15 -36.33
N HIS A 358 -24.67 -8.32 -37.39
CA HIS A 358 -25.25 -6.96 -37.31
C HIS A 358 -26.38 -6.65 -38.31
N ARG A 359 -26.80 -7.60 -39.16
CA ARG A 359 -27.84 -7.31 -40.17
C ARG A 359 -29.08 -8.18 -39.98
N TRP A 360 -29.81 -7.88 -38.92
CA TRP A 360 -31.16 -8.38 -38.69
C TRP A 360 -32.16 -7.39 -39.32
N LYS A 361 -32.89 -7.79 -40.35
CA LYS A 361 -34.18 -7.14 -40.64
C LYS A 361 -35.21 -7.90 -39.83
N SER A 362 -35.86 -7.24 -38.86
CA SER A 362 -37.18 -7.70 -38.43
C SER A 362 -38.09 -7.60 -39.65
N SER A 363 -38.70 -8.72 -40.02
CA SER A 363 -39.77 -8.77 -41.03
C SER A 363 -40.92 -7.87 -40.56
N MET A 364 -40.88 -6.58 -40.94
CA MET A 364 -41.87 -5.57 -40.59
C MET A 364 -43.17 -5.67 -41.41
N ASN A 365 -43.31 -6.67 -42.28
CA ASN A 365 -44.53 -6.85 -43.06
C ASN A 365 -45.53 -7.73 -42.30
N GLY A 366 -46.21 -7.12 -41.32
CA GLY A 366 -47.47 -7.65 -40.78
C GLY A 366 -47.57 -7.83 -39.26
N MET A 367 -46.83 -7.10 -38.44
CA MET A 367 -46.85 -7.31 -36.98
C MET A 367 -47.22 -6.04 -36.19
N CYS A 368 -48.01 -6.25 -35.13
CA CYS A 368 -48.70 -5.20 -34.37
C CYS A 368 -47.72 -4.24 -33.65
N PRO A 369 -48.00 -2.93 -33.63
CA PRO A 369 -47.10 -1.92 -33.06
C PRO A 369 -47.20 -1.91 -31.53
N GLY A 370 -46.53 -2.85 -30.85
CA GLY A 370 -46.72 -3.06 -29.41
C GLY A 370 -45.47 -3.16 -28.53
N LEU A 371 -44.38 -3.74 -29.01
CA LEU A 371 -43.75 -4.77 -28.16
C LEU A 371 -42.22 -5.00 -28.37
N HIS A 372 -41.39 -3.95 -28.47
CA HIS A 372 -39.94 -4.17 -28.75
C HIS A 372 -39.00 -3.38 -27.82
N ALA A 373 -37.98 -4.08 -27.28
CA ALA A 373 -36.96 -3.61 -26.34
C ALA A 373 -35.53 -3.83 -26.89
N ALA A 374 -34.64 -2.87 -26.65
CA ALA A 374 -33.20 -3.01 -26.85
C ALA A 374 -32.46 -2.74 -25.54
N MET A 375 -31.59 -3.66 -25.11
CA MET A 375 -30.74 -3.52 -23.92
C MET A 375 -29.28 -3.39 -24.35
N ALA A 376 -28.61 -2.32 -23.92
CA ALA A 376 -27.17 -2.14 -24.11
C ALA A 376 -26.47 -2.18 -22.75
N GLY A 377 -25.48 -3.07 -22.61
CA GLY A 377 -24.64 -3.19 -21.41
C GLY A 377 -23.19 -3.52 -21.81
N LEU A 378 -22.23 -3.20 -20.93
CA LEU A 378 -20.81 -3.44 -21.18
C LEU A 378 -20.40 -4.86 -20.75
N THR A 379 -20.24 -5.77 -21.71
CA THR A 379 -19.65 -7.10 -21.49
C THR A 379 -18.30 -7.23 -22.21
N GLY A 380 -17.20 -7.25 -21.46
CA GLY A 380 -15.90 -7.75 -21.97
C GLY A 380 -15.12 -6.84 -22.94
N ALA A 381 -14.26 -7.47 -23.76
CA ALA A 381 -13.14 -6.85 -24.47
C ALA A 381 -13.50 -6.10 -25.78
N LEU A 382 -14.75 -6.13 -26.23
CA LEU A 382 -15.23 -5.40 -27.41
C LEU A 382 -16.49 -4.61 -27.03
N PRO A 383 -16.62 -3.33 -27.43
CA PRO A 383 -17.84 -2.54 -27.20
C PRO A 383 -18.90 -2.97 -28.20
N VAL A 384 -19.50 -4.14 -27.97
CA VAL A 384 -20.64 -4.60 -28.75
C VAL A 384 -21.87 -3.87 -28.22
N ILE A 385 -22.28 -2.79 -28.90
CA ILE A 385 -23.69 -2.37 -28.89
C ILE A 385 -24.43 -3.38 -29.78
N GLY A 386 -24.50 -4.61 -29.31
CA GLY A 386 -25.31 -5.69 -29.89
C GLY A 386 -26.45 -5.89 -28.94
N GLY A 387 -27.48 -5.05 -29.08
CA GLY A 387 -28.70 -5.22 -28.31
C GLY A 387 -29.29 -6.58 -28.62
N LEU A 388 -29.35 -7.47 -27.62
CA LEU A 388 -30.30 -8.56 -27.66
C LEU A 388 -31.69 -7.91 -27.62
N VAL A 389 -32.44 -8.18 -28.68
CA VAL A 389 -33.76 -7.61 -28.93
C VAL A 389 -34.78 -8.49 -28.24
N TYR A 390 -35.60 -7.90 -27.36
CA TYR A 390 -36.63 -8.67 -26.67
C TYR A 390 -38.04 -8.06 -26.77
N GLU A 391 -39.04 -8.93 -26.72
CA GLU A 391 -40.46 -8.65 -26.73
C GLU A 391 -41.09 -9.01 -25.36
N TRP A 392 -41.98 -8.16 -24.82
CA TRP A 392 -42.62 -8.37 -23.52
C TRP A 392 -43.61 -9.54 -23.59
N ARG A 393 -43.50 -10.55 -22.73
CA ARG A 393 -44.54 -11.60 -22.66
C ARG A 393 -45.77 -11.06 -21.91
N ALA A 394 -46.82 -10.72 -22.65
CA ALA A 394 -48.15 -10.59 -22.03
C ALA A 394 -48.60 -11.98 -21.55
N SER A 395 -48.92 -12.09 -20.26
CA SER A 395 -49.60 -13.27 -19.68
C SER A 395 -51.11 -13.15 -19.88
#